data_AF-A5KB02-F1
#
_entry.id   AF-A5KB02-F1
#
_cell.length_a   1.000
_cell.length_b   1.000
_cell.length_c   1.000
_cell.angle_alpha   90.00
_cell.angle_beta   90.00
_cell.angle_gamma   90.00
#
_symmetry.space_group_name_H-M   'P 1'
#
loop_
_entity.id
_entity.type
_entity.pdbx_description
1 polymer ?
#
loop_
_entity_poly.entity_id
_entity_poly.type
_entity_poly.pdbx_seq_one_letter_code
_entity_poly.pdbx_strand_id
1 'polypeptide(L)'
;MNTRPCNALALLASLLSMASPGHSLTPAHSMPPEQTQWEREQNNSGCNNPVLLKIVKNEMSFEQLPSSSLLMTSKTHNINELFVNFLGDKKMSEIVKACGDYIYLKNLRMVIFTIKENVDINFLRSFFRVLINSDVCVEFNQRASLQDG
;
A
#
# COMPACT_ATOMS: atom_id res chain seq x y z
N MET A 1 32.01 -4.04 73.93
CA MET A 1 30.82 -4.05 73.05
C MET A 1 30.58 -5.48 72.58
N ASN A 2 29.48 -6.07 73.05
CA ASN A 2 28.93 -7.34 72.59
C ASN A 2 28.30 -7.17 71.21
N THR A 3 28.30 -8.22 70.37
CA THR A 3 27.04 -8.87 69.95
C THR A 3 27.31 -10.17 69.18
N ARG A 4 26.49 -11.16 69.54
CA ARG A 4 26.39 -12.53 69.02
C ARG A 4 25.57 -12.57 67.71
N PRO A 5 25.58 -13.72 67.00
CA PRO A 5 25.04 -13.90 65.64
C PRO A 5 23.58 -14.35 65.62
N CYS A 6 22.92 -14.31 64.46
CA CYS A 6 21.74 -15.12 64.18
C CYS A 6 21.63 -15.51 62.69
N ASN A 7 21.47 -16.82 62.49
CA ASN A 7 21.13 -17.52 61.25
C ASN A 7 19.78 -17.08 60.67
N ALA A 8 19.64 -17.17 59.34
CA ALA A 8 18.36 -17.47 58.72
C ALA A 8 18.57 -18.39 57.51
N LEU A 9 18.15 -19.63 57.71
CA LEU A 9 18.04 -20.73 56.75
C LEU A 9 16.59 -20.72 56.24
N ALA A 10 16.36 -20.69 54.92
CA ALA A 10 15.13 -21.12 54.24
C ALA A 10 15.45 -21.25 52.74
N LEU A 11 15.79 -22.43 52.20
CA LEU A 11 14.87 -23.45 51.67
C LEU A 11 13.69 -22.88 50.90
N LEU A 12 13.66 -23.09 49.58
CA LEU A 12 12.52 -23.69 48.88
C LEU A 12 12.93 -24.14 47.47
N ALA A 13 12.68 -25.42 47.21
CA ALA A 13 12.96 -26.15 45.99
C ALA A 13 11.77 -26.13 45.02
N SER A 14 12.10 -26.38 43.75
CA SER A 14 11.26 -26.95 42.69
C SER A 14 9.94 -26.29 42.30
N LEU A 15 9.89 -25.84 41.05
CA LEU A 15 8.81 -26.25 40.14
C LEU A 15 9.43 -26.62 38.78
N LEU A 16 9.44 -27.92 38.49
CA LEU A 16 9.56 -28.46 37.15
C LEU A 16 8.27 -28.11 36.39
N SER A 17 8.40 -27.50 35.22
CA SER A 17 7.35 -27.49 34.21
C SER A 17 7.94 -28.09 32.95
N MET A 18 7.70 -29.39 32.76
CA MET A 18 7.75 -29.98 31.44
C MET A 18 6.52 -29.48 30.67
N ALA A 19 6.73 -28.73 29.60
CA ALA A 19 5.76 -28.55 28.54
C ALA A 19 6.36 -29.10 27.25
N SER A 20 5.61 -30.02 26.65
CA SER A 20 5.88 -30.77 25.43
C SER A 20 6.15 -29.90 24.19
N PRO A 21 6.72 -30.49 23.12
CA PRO A 21 7.24 -29.78 21.97
C PRO A 21 6.14 -29.40 20.95
N GLY A 22 6.41 -28.35 20.18
CA GLY A 22 5.85 -28.19 18.84
C GLY A 22 4.99 -26.94 18.66
N HIS A 23 5.62 -25.79 18.46
CA HIS A 23 5.00 -24.67 17.75
C HIS A 23 5.90 -24.22 16.60
N SER A 24 5.26 -24.11 15.43
CA SER A 24 5.83 -23.88 14.11
C SER A 24 6.88 -22.76 14.06
N LEU A 25 7.99 -23.07 13.40
CA LEU A 25 8.85 -22.07 12.79
C LEU A 25 8.15 -21.53 11.52
N THR A 26 7.34 -20.51 11.68
CA THR A 26 7.03 -19.57 10.60
C THR A 26 7.34 -18.18 11.12
N PRO A 27 8.29 -17.44 10.51
CA PRO A 27 8.40 -16.01 10.78
C PRO A 27 7.14 -15.36 10.21
N ALA A 28 6.15 -15.10 11.07
CA ALA A 28 5.17 -14.08 10.76
C ALA A 28 5.96 -12.77 10.70
N HIS A 29 6.24 -12.30 9.48
CA HIS A 29 6.66 -10.93 9.28
C HIS A 29 5.52 -10.05 9.77
N SER A 30 5.62 -9.58 11.01
CA SER A 30 4.70 -8.64 11.62
C SER A 30 4.70 -7.38 10.75
N MET A 31 3.70 -7.24 9.89
CA MET A 31 3.45 -5.96 9.22
C MET A 31 3.17 -4.90 10.29
N PRO A 32 3.71 -3.67 10.16
CA PRO A 32 3.49 -2.60 11.11
C PRO A 32 2.00 -2.38 11.40
N PRO A 33 1.60 -2.11 12.66
CA PRO A 33 0.19 -1.92 13.05
C PRO A 33 -0.54 -0.83 12.25
N GLU A 34 0.19 0.18 11.78
CA GLU A 34 -0.36 1.28 10.95
C GLU A 34 -0.89 0.78 9.60
N GLN A 35 -0.24 -0.24 9.03
CA GLN A 35 -0.63 -0.83 7.75
C GLN A 35 -1.99 -1.53 7.86
N THR A 36 -2.27 -2.16 9.01
CA THR A 36 -3.50 -2.93 9.26
C THR A 36 -4.70 -2.07 9.67
N GLN A 37 -4.49 -0.82 10.09
CA GLN A 37 -5.56 0.12 10.40
C GLN A 37 -6.05 0.84 9.13
N TRP A 38 -5.12 1.29 8.27
CA TRP A 38 -5.43 1.92 6.98
C TRP A 38 -6.31 1.02 6.07
N GLU A 39 -6.05 -0.29 6.06
CA GLU A 39 -6.81 -1.26 5.25
C GLU A 39 -8.26 -1.45 5.70
N ARG A 40 -8.59 -1.20 6.98
CA ARG A 40 -9.94 -1.38 7.52
C ARG A 40 -10.83 -0.16 7.31
N GLU A 41 -10.27 1.03 7.13
CA GLU A 41 -11.01 2.30 7.04
C GLU A 41 -11.54 2.62 5.64
N GLN A 42 -11.10 1.93 4.58
CA GLN A 42 -11.49 2.24 3.18
C GLN A 42 -12.90 1.77 2.77
N ASN A 43 -13.67 1.13 3.65
CA ASN A 43 -14.80 0.29 3.23
C ASN A 43 -16.19 0.96 3.11
N ASN A 44 -16.36 2.30 3.13
CA ASN A 44 -17.74 2.85 3.16
C ASN A 44 -18.09 4.10 2.33
N SER A 45 -17.22 4.68 1.50
CA SER A 45 -17.66 5.75 0.55
C SER A 45 -16.67 6.14 -0.56
N GLY A 46 -15.38 5.79 -0.43
CA GLY A 46 -14.33 6.19 -1.36
C GLY A 46 -14.19 5.31 -2.62
N CYS A 47 -13.22 5.68 -3.45
CA CYS A 47 -12.75 4.93 -4.60
C CYS A 47 -12.01 3.67 -4.14
N ASN A 48 -12.61 2.49 -4.39
CA ASN A 48 -11.97 1.22 -4.11
C ASN A 48 -11.12 0.78 -5.33
N ASN A 49 -9.79 0.72 -5.16
CA ASN A 49 -8.85 0.30 -6.21
C ASN A 49 -8.21 -1.05 -5.87
N PRO A 50 -8.96 -2.17 -5.91
CA PRO A 50 -8.48 -3.46 -5.41
C PRO A 50 -7.26 -3.98 -6.17
N VAL A 51 -7.14 -3.67 -7.47
CA VAL A 51 -5.97 -4.06 -8.27
C VAL A 51 -4.71 -3.30 -7.85
N LEU A 52 -4.82 -1.98 -7.67
CA LEU A 52 -3.69 -1.17 -7.19
C LEU A 52 -3.27 -1.60 -5.79
N LEU A 53 -4.24 -1.93 -4.93
CA LEU A 53 -3.99 -2.40 -3.58
C LEU A 53 -3.17 -3.71 -3.60
N LYS A 54 -3.52 -4.68 -4.46
CA LYS A 54 -2.74 -5.92 -4.62
C LYS A 54 -1.28 -5.64 -5.01
N ILE A 55 -1.03 -4.67 -5.89
CA ILE A 55 0.34 -4.28 -6.28
C ILE A 55 1.07 -3.62 -5.10
N VAL A 56 0.39 -2.74 -4.36
CA VAL A 56 0.96 -2.09 -3.18
C VAL A 56 1.34 -3.09 -2.09
N LYS A 57 0.55 -4.16 -1.95
CA LYS A 57 0.78 -5.27 -1.02
C LYS A 57 1.76 -6.34 -1.54
N ASN A 58 2.30 -6.19 -2.74
CA ASN A 58 3.13 -7.19 -3.42
C ASN A 58 2.42 -8.54 -3.64
N GLU A 59 1.10 -8.54 -3.71
CA GLU A 59 0.27 -9.71 -4.03
C GLU A 59 0.14 -9.91 -5.54
N MET A 60 0.47 -8.88 -6.34
CA MET A 60 0.40 -8.87 -7.80
C MET A 60 1.59 -8.08 -8.37
N SER A 61 2.20 -8.58 -9.44
CA SER A 61 3.20 -7.82 -10.21
C SER A 61 2.53 -6.78 -11.10
N PHE A 62 3.17 -5.64 -11.32
CA PHE A 62 2.67 -4.62 -12.25
C PHE A 62 2.62 -5.11 -13.71
N GLU A 63 3.43 -6.10 -14.09
CA GLU A 63 3.37 -6.74 -15.41
C GLU A 63 2.05 -7.49 -15.63
N GLN A 64 1.34 -7.81 -14.54
CA GLN A 64 0.03 -8.44 -14.57
C GLN A 64 -1.11 -7.41 -14.61
N LEU A 65 -0.78 -6.12 -14.79
CA LEU A 65 -1.79 -5.08 -14.96
C LEU A 65 -2.62 -5.34 -16.23
N PRO A 66 -3.95 -5.17 -16.17
CA PRO A 66 -4.80 -5.36 -17.34
C PRO A 66 -4.48 -4.39 -18.49
N SER A 67 -3.89 -3.23 -18.17
CA SER A 67 -3.50 -2.20 -19.13
C SER A 67 -2.44 -1.30 -18.49
N SER A 68 -1.52 -0.77 -19.31
CA SER A 68 -0.62 0.32 -18.92
C SER A 68 -1.33 1.68 -18.93
N SER A 69 -2.52 1.78 -19.53
CA SER A 69 -3.36 2.98 -19.52
C SER A 69 -4.40 2.92 -18.41
N LEU A 70 -4.33 3.91 -17.54
CA LEU A 70 -5.20 4.10 -16.40
C LEU A 70 -6.15 5.26 -16.68
N LEU A 71 -7.45 5.01 -16.61
CA LEU A 71 -8.46 6.05 -16.60
C LEU A 71 -8.73 6.42 -15.14
N MET A 72 -8.55 7.70 -14.81
CA MET A 72 -8.63 8.20 -13.44
C MET A 72 -9.71 9.25 -13.29
N THR A 73 -10.48 9.12 -12.21
CA THR A 73 -11.49 10.09 -11.77
C THR A 73 -11.37 10.30 -10.27
N SER A 74 -12.07 11.29 -9.72
CA SER A 74 -12.22 11.42 -8.27
C SER A 74 -13.64 11.90 -7.97
N LYS A 75 -14.23 11.35 -6.91
CA LYS A 75 -15.56 11.77 -6.43
C LYS A 75 -15.48 13.01 -5.55
N THR A 76 -14.34 13.18 -4.87
CA THR A 76 -14.14 14.15 -3.80
C THR A 76 -13.32 15.37 -4.26
N HIS A 77 -12.42 15.19 -5.22
CA HIS A 77 -11.49 16.24 -5.65
C HIS A 77 -11.61 16.56 -7.14
N ASN A 78 -11.24 17.79 -7.52
CA ASN A 78 -10.97 18.10 -8.92
C ASN A 78 -9.66 17.41 -9.33
N ILE A 79 -9.77 16.34 -10.10
CA ILE A 79 -8.60 15.53 -10.48
C ILE A 79 -7.53 16.32 -11.24
N ASN A 80 -7.91 17.38 -11.98
CA ASN A 80 -6.93 18.23 -12.64
C ASN A 80 -6.10 19.03 -11.63
N GLU A 81 -6.75 19.63 -10.63
CA GLU A 81 -6.06 20.36 -9.55
C GLU A 81 -5.16 19.42 -8.75
N LEU A 82 -5.62 18.18 -8.49
CA LEU A 82 -4.81 17.17 -7.83
C LEU A 82 -3.51 16.88 -8.60
N PHE A 83 -3.59 16.68 -9.92
CA PHE A 83 -2.40 16.45 -10.74
C PHE A 83 -1.51 17.68 -10.86
N VAL A 84 -2.08 18.88 -10.94
CA VAL A 84 -1.30 20.14 -10.88
C VAL A 84 -0.52 20.23 -9.57
N ASN A 85 -1.15 19.88 -8.44
CA ASN A 85 -0.49 19.87 -7.13
C ASN A 85 0.62 18.82 -7.05
N PHE A 86 0.40 17.61 -7.59
CA PHE A 86 1.45 16.60 -7.66
C PHE A 86 2.68 17.07 -8.45
N LEU A 87 2.48 17.83 -9.52
CA LEU A 87 3.58 18.34 -10.34
C LEU A 87 4.28 19.56 -9.73
N GLY A 88 3.58 20.30 -8.87
CA GLY A 88 4.13 21.43 -8.13
C GLY A 88 5.05 21.01 -6.98
N ASP A 89 4.78 19.86 -6.34
CA ASP A 89 5.71 19.27 -5.36
C ASP A 89 6.88 18.57 -6.07
N LYS A 90 8.12 18.92 -5.70
CA LYS A 90 9.32 18.41 -6.40
C LYS A 90 9.41 16.88 -6.37
N LYS A 91 9.19 16.28 -5.20
CA LYS A 91 9.34 14.83 -5.01
C LYS A 91 8.23 14.08 -5.73
N MET A 92 6.99 14.55 -5.64
CA MET A 92 5.87 13.95 -6.35
C MET A 92 6.00 14.13 -7.86
N SER A 93 6.47 15.28 -8.33
CA SER A 93 6.74 15.54 -9.74
C SER A 93 7.75 14.54 -10.31
N GLU A 94 8.82 14.25 -9.56
CA GLU A 94 9.79 13.20 -9.92
C GLU A 94 9.14 11.82 -10.00
N ILE A 95 8.33 11.43 -9.02
CA ILE A 95 7.63 10.14 -9.02
C ILE A 95 6.67 10.02 -10.20
N VAL A 96 5.81 11.02 -10.41
CA VAL A 96 4.79 11.01 -11.48
C VAL A 96 5.46 10.90 -12.84
N LYS A 97 6.50 11.72 -13.10
CA LYS A 97 7.22 11.72 -14.38
C LYS A 97 8.03 10.45 -14.61
N ALA A 98 8.59 9.86 -13.56
CA ALA A 98 9.26 8.57 -13.63
C ALA A 98 8.27 7.45 -13.96
N CYS A 99 7.05 7.52 -13.39
CA CYS A 99 6.03 6.51 -13.58
C CYS A 99 5.39 6.52 -14.97
N GLY A 100 5.22 7.70 -15.58
CA GLY A 100 4.43 7.79 -16.79
C GLY A 100 4.18 9.22 -17.26
N ASP A 101 3.26 9.32 -18.21
CA ASP A 101 2.75 10.58 -18.74
C ASP A 101 1.24 10.63 -18.58
N TYR A 102 0.67 11.83 -18.49
CA TYR A 102 -0.77 12.01 -18.27
C TYR A 102 -1.38 13.03 -19.21
N ILE A 103 -2.66 12.85 -19.50
CA ILE A 103 -3.48 13.75 -20.31
C ILE A 103 -4.76 14.04 -19.53
N TYR A 104 -5.06 15.32 -19.31
CA TYR A 104 -6.32 15.73 -18.72
C TYR A 104 -7.39 15.96 -19.81
N LEU A 105 -8.46 15.20 -19.74
CA LEU A 105 -9.62 15.32 -20.62
C LEU A 105 -10.62 16.30 -20.03
N LYS A 106 -10.44 17.60 -20.32
CA LYS A 106 -11.23 18.71 -19.75
C LYS A 106 -12.75 18.50 -19.80
N ASN A 107 -13.27 18.04 -20.94
CA ASN A 107 -14.71 17.87 -21.14
C ASN A 107 -15.29 16.71 -20.32
N LEU A 108 -14.47 15.71 -20.00
CA LEU A 108 -14.88 14.53 -19.23
C LEU A 108 -14.47 14.64 -17.76
N ARG A 109 -13.62 15.61 -17.42
CA ARG A 109 -13.01 15.78 -16.10
C ARG A 109 -12.28 14.52 -15.62
N MET A 110 -11.59 13.87 -16.54
CA MET A 110 -10.84 12.64 -16.28
C MET A 110 -9.37 12.82 -16.63
N VAL A 111 -8.50 12.00 -16.02
CA VAL A 111 -7.10 11.89 -16.43
C VAL A 111 -6.89 10.53 -17.07
N ILE A 112 -6.26 10.49 -18.23
CA ILE A 112 -5.63 9.27 -18.75
C ILE A 112 -4.17 9.32 -18.34
N PHE A 113 -3.71 8.33 -17.58
CA PHE A 113 -2.31 8.15 -17.22
C PHE A 113 -1.76 6.92 -17.93
N THR A 114 -0.65 7.07 -18.64
CA THR A 114 0.02 5.95 -19.31
C THR A 114 1.31 5.63 -18.58
N ILE A 115 1.39 4.43 -18.01
CA ILE A 115 2.59 3.93 -17.33
C ILE A 115 3.67 3.67 -18.38
N LYS A 116 4.89 4.17 -18.13
CA LYS A 116 6.07 3.93 -18.99
C LYS A 116 6.51 2.47 -18.95
N GLU A 117 7.07 2.00 -20.06
CA GLU A 117 7.76 0.72 -20.10
C GLU A 117 8.98 0.75 -19.17
N ASN A 118 9.28 -0.38 -18.51
CA ASN A 118 10.45 -0.56 -17.63
C ASN A 118 10.52 0.41 -16.43
N VAL A 119 9.36 0.80 -15.90
CA VAL A 119 9.28 1.63 -14.71
C VAL A 119 9.84 0.94 -13.47
N ASP A 120 10.52 1.68 -12.61
CA ASP A 120 10.96 1.15 -11.32
C ASP A 120 9.74 0.87 -10.42
N ILE A 121 9.66 -0.38 -9.94
CA ILE A 121 8.56 -0.89 -9.12
C ILE A 121 8.30 -0.05 -7.87
N ASN A 122 9.33 0.52 -7.24
CA ASN A 122 9.19 1.30 -6.01
C ASN A 122 8.59 2.68 -6.31
N PHE A 123 8.93 3.28 -7.45
CA PHE A 123 8.28 4.50 -7.93
C PHE A 123 6.81 4.25 -8.23
N LEU A 124 6.48 3.17 -8.95
CA LEU A 124 5.09 2.83 -9.27
C LEU A 124 4.26 2.51 -8.03
N ARG A 125 4.84 1.76 -7.08
CA ARG A 125 4.18 1.46 -5.79
C ARG A 125 3.92 2.73 -4.99
N SER A 126 4.87 3.66 -4.98
CA SER A 126 4.71 4.97 -4.35
C SER A 126 3.60 5.77 -5.00
N PHE A 127 3.56 5.80 -6.33
CA PHE A 127 2.51 6.49 -7.08
C PHE A 127 1.12 5.90 -6.79
N PHE A 128 0.97 4.57 -6.82
CA PHE A 128 -0.31 3.93 -6.51
C PHE A 128 -0.79 4.18 -5.08
N ARG A 129 0.13 4.23 -4.10
CA ARG A 129 -0.21 4.66 -2.73
C ARG A 129 -0.76 6.08 -2.69
N VAL A 130 -0.14 7.00 -3.42
CA VAL A 130 -0.60 8.40 -3.51
C VAL A 130 -2.00 8.47 -4.11
N LEU A 131 -2.27 7.76 -5.21
CA LEU A 131 -3.59 7.73 -5.84
C LEU A 131 -4.67 7.21 -4.89
N ILE A 132 -4.39 6.09 -4.21
CA ILE A 132 -5.33 5.50 -3.25
C ILE A 132 -5.59 6.46 -2.08
N ASN A 133 -4.53 7.05 -1.51
CA ASN A 133 -4.66 7.99 -0.39
C ASN A 133 -5.34 9.31 -0.77
N SER A 134 -5.35 9.65 -2.07
CA SER A 134 -6.01 10.84 -2.60
C SER A 134 -7.43 10.57 -3.09
N ASP A 135 -7.99 9.38 -2.80
CA ASP A 135 -9.34 8.99 -3.22
C ASP A 135 -9.57 9.12 -4.74
N VAL A 136 -8.57 8.69 -5.51
CA VAL A 136 -8.65 8.61 -6.97
C VAL A 136 -9.21 7.25 -7.38
N CYS A 137 -10.27 7.23 -8.18
CA CYS A 137 -10.84 6.03 -8.79
C CYS A 137 -10.04 5.69 -10.03
N VAL A 138 -9.53 4.46 -10.11
CA VAL A 138 -8.70 4.00 -11.23
C VAL A 138 -9.35 2.82 -11.92
N GLU A 139 -9.62 3.00 -13.21
CA GLU A 139 -10.05 1.97 -14.14
C GLU A 139 -8.92 1.67 -15.11
N PHE A 140 -8.74 0.39 -15.47
CA PHE A 140 -7.78 0.01 -16.49
C PHE A 140 -8.46 0.09 -17.84
N ASN A 141 -8.00 1.01 -18.70
CA ASN A 141 -8.53 1.15 -20.04
C ASN A 141 -8.09 -0.05 -20.88
N GLN A 142 -8.87 -1.13 -20.80
CA GLN A 142 -8.73 -2.27 -21.67
C GLN A 142 -9.16 -1.80 -23.06
N ARG A 143 -8.28 -1.96 -24.07
CA ARG A 143 -8.69 -1.74 -25.45
C ARG A 143 -10.00 -2.49 -25.66
N ALA A 144 -11.04 -1.80 -26.12
CA ALA A 144 -12.19 -2.48 -26.68
C ALA A 144 -11.61 -3.44 -27.73
N SER A 145 -11.67 -4.74 -27.46
CA SER A 145 -11.38 -5.73 -28.48
C SER A 145 -12.27 -5.36 -29.64
N LEU A 146 -11.66 -4.92 -30.74
CA LEU A 146 -12.35 -4.86 -32.02
C LEU A 146 -12.88 -6.29 -32.22
N GLN A 147 -14.19 -6.46 -32.04
CA GLN A 147 -14.85 -7.64 -32.57
C GLN A 147 -14.73 -7.47 -34.07
N ASP A 148 -13.76 -8.18 -34.67
CA ASP A 148 -13.72 -8.36 -36.10
C ASP A 148 -15.08 -8.93 -36.51
N GLY A 149 -15.85 -8.13 -37.23
CA GLY A 149 -17.14 -8.48 -37.81
C GLY A 149 -17.00 -9.21 -39.13
#